data_AF-A0A6L9Y8F2-F1
#
_entry.id   AF-A0A6L9Y8F2-F1
#
_cell.length_a   1.000
_cell.length_b   1.000
_cell.length_c   1.000
_cell.angle_alpha   90.00
_cell.angle_beta   90.00
_cell.angle_gamma   90.00
#
_symmetry.space_group_name_H-M   'P 1'
#
loop_
_entity.id
_entity.type
_entity.pdbx_description
1 polymer ?
#
loop_
_entity_poly.entity_id
_entity_poly.type
_entity_poly.pdbx_seq_one_letter_code
_entity_poly.pdbx_strand_id
1 'polypeptide(L)'
;MDNAGYLNVFSRAIGKKIIECNHNIENVTLNILNNIDVLNKKNQEIDIEIDIEIDKKQNYKVISSLFLIYLSILFEKGRLNSQENLNDALKEIFGQVSSNKILNLCLCDTQNLSTTPKLKFDFSDLEIENFYIKDYNEFFNCIFNEKTLFKNGKISFSSYEKRKNYPFNKNHFINCQFSSSMEELLNNISDSSENKKKNKEKILFDFVRKFHDSGRFKPKKQSEIRAKQGQYVDAMLEAGIIIPHDKTKLNEPEYIINPEYDDDLLESLNNNAVNMNIRRMLKNIKL
;
A
#
# COMPACT_ATOMS: atom_id res chain seq x y z
N MET A 1 -9.24 28.06 14.63
CA MET A 1 -8.54 27.16 15.58
C MET A 1 -7.34 26.62 14.84
N ASP A 2 -6.14 26.93 15.31
CA ASP A 2 -4.93 26.28 14.78
C ASP A 2 -5.02 24.78 15.10
N ASN A 3 -4.89 23.93 14.07
CA ASN A 3 -4.95 22.48 14.25
C ASN A 3 -3.83 22.02 15.19
N ALA A 4 -4.15 21.15 16.14
CA ALA A 4 -3.15 20.52 17.00
C ALA A 4 -2.26 19.61 16.13
N GLY A 5 -1.11 20.11 15.69
CA GLY A 5 -0.14 19.31 14.93
C GLY A 5 0.49 18.21 15.78
N TYR A 6 0.88 17.09 15.17
CA TYR A 6 1.48 15.96 15.88
C TYR A 6 2.83 16.30 16.52
N LEU A 7 2.93 16.26 17.85
CA LEU A 7 4.18 16.47 18.62
C LEU A 7 4.98 17.73 18.24
N ASN A 8 4.33 18.75 17.68
CA ASN A 8 4.94 20.07 17.56
C ASN A 8 5.08 20.74 18.94
N VAL A 9 5.75 21.89 18.97
CA VAL A 9 5.97 22.66 20.22
C VAL A 9 4.66 22.92 20.96
N PHE A 10 3.58 23.24 20.24
CA PHE A 10 2.27 23.55 20.81
C PHE A 10 1.59 22.33 21.45
N SER A 11 1.50 21.21 20.73
CA SER A 11 0.85 19.97 21.20
C SER A 11 1.61 19.33 22.37
N ARG A 12 2.95 19.38 22.37
CA ARG A 12 3.77 18.98 23.52
C ARG A 12 3.51 19.86 24.73
N ALA A 13 3.45 21.19 24.55
CA ALA A 13 3.11 22.10 25.63
C ALA A 13 1.71 21.83 26.21
N ILE A 14 0.73 21.50 25.36
CA ILE A 14 -0.61 21.06 25.80
C ILE A 14 -0.50 19.75 26.61
N GLY A 15 0.17 18.73 26.09
CA GLY A 15 0.34 17.45 26.78
C GLY A 15 0.97 17.62 28.16
N LYS A 16 2.05 18.41 28.25
CA LYS A 16 2.73 18.75 29.49
C LYS A 16 1.80 19.49 30.46
N LYS A 17 1.09 20.52 29.98
CA LYS A 17 0.14 21.27 30.80
C LYS A 17 -1.01 20.41 31.32
N ILE A 18 -1.52 19.48 30.50
CA ILE A 18 -2.54 18.53 30.93
C ILE A 18 -2.03 17.67 32.07
N ILE A 19 -0.80 17.17 31.98
CA ILE A 19 -0.16 16.36 33.03
C ILE A 19 0.06 17.19 34.31
N GLU A 20 0.54 18.42 34.18
CA GLU A 20 0.83 19.30 35.33
C GLU A 20 -0.43 19.81 36.03
N CYS A 21 -1.50 20.10 35.29
CA CYS A 21 -2.72 20.71 35.84
C CYS A 21 -3.80 19.70 36.27
N ASN A 22 -3.71 18.42 35.89
CA ASN A 22 -4.74 17.43 36.21
C ASN A 22 -4.20 16.37 37.17
N HIS A 23 -4.78 16.33 38.37
CA HIS A 23 -4.48 15.29 39.36
C HIS A 23 -4.95 13.89 38.94
N ASN A 24 -5.79 13.77 37.90
CA ASN A 24 -6.27 12.50 37.36
C ASN A 24 -6.24 12.53 35.83
N ILE A 25 -5.08 12.18 35.27
CA ILE A 25 -4.84 12.16 33.82
C ILE A 25 -5.68 11.06 33.15
N GLU A 26 -5.90 9.95 33.86
CA GLU A 26 -6.71 8.83 33.39
C GLU A 26 -8.14 9.29 33.05
N ASN A 27 -8.75 10.15 33.88
CA ASN A 27 -10.04 10.75 33.58
C ASN A 27 -10.01 11.63 32.32
N VAL A 28 -8.92 12.37 32.08
CA VAL A 28 -8.78 13.19 30.86
C VAL A 28 -8.70 12.29 29.63
N THR A 29 -7.91 11.23 29.68
CA THR A 29 -7.80 10.24 28.60
C THR A 29 -9.16 9.56 28.32
N LEU A 30 -9.89 9.15 29.37
CA LEU A 30 -11.24 8.60 29.24
C LEU A 30 -12.22 9.60 28.61
N ASN A 31 -12.14 10.87 28.96
CA ASN A 31 -12.96 11.92 28.34
C ASN A 31 -12.62 12.12 26.87
N ILE A 32 -11.34 12.05 26.48
CA ILE A 32 -10.93 12.10 25.07
C ILE A 32 -11.57 10.95 24.30
N LEU A 33 -11.43 9.72 24.81
CA LEU A 33 -12.04 8.51 24.24
C LEU A 33 -13.56 8.65 24.07
N ASN A 34 -14.27 9.02 25.14
CA ASN A 34 -15.72 9.20 25.12
C ASN A 34 -16.16 10.25 24.10
N ASN A 35 -15.43 11.37 23.98
CA ASN A 35 -15.75 12.41 23.01
C ASN A 35 -15.54 11.94 21.57
N ILE A 36 -14.47 11.18 21.31
CA ILE A 36 -14.24 10.57 19.99
C ILE A 36 -15.42 9.63 19.64
N ASP A 37 -15.85 8.79 20.58
CA ASP A 37 -16.97 7.87 20.37
C ASP A 37 -18.30 8.59 20.11
N VAL A 38 -18.59 9.65 20.87
CA VAL A 38 -19.81 10.46 20.68
C VAL A 38 -19.81 11.12 19.30
N LEU A 39 -18.69 11.71 18.89
CA LEU A 39 -18.56 12.35 17.57
C LEU A 39 -18.64 11.33 16.43
N ASN A 40 -18.05 10.16 16.60
CA ASN A 40 -18.13 9.07 15.63
C ASN A 40 -19.58 8.61 15.42
N LYS A 41 -20.34 8.41 16.51
CA LYS A 41 -21.78 8.07 16.43
C LYS A 41 -22.57 9.14 15.70
N LYS A 42 -22.35 10.42 16.03
CA LYS A 42 -23.00 11.55 15.35
C LYS A 42 -22.69 11.58 13.84
N ASN A 43 -21.47 11.22 13.44
CA ASN A 43 -21.09 11.20 12.02
C ASN A 43 -21.74 10.05 11.23
N GLN A 44 -22.12 8.96 11.90
CA GLN A 44 -22.79 7.80 11.30
C GLN A 44 -24.29 8.01 11.07
N GLU A 45 -24.92 8.98 11.73
CA GLU A 45 -26.31 9.35 11.47
C GLU A 45 -26.43 9.90 10.03
N ILE A 46 -27.27 9.24 9.22
CA ILE A 46 -27.48 9.53 7.80
C ILE A 46 -28.49 10.67 7.70
N ASP A 47 -28.10 11.83 7.17
CA ASP A 47 -29.02 12.80 6.58
C ASP A 47 -28.31 13.67 5.52
N ILE A 48 -29.07 14.05 4.49
CA ILE A 48 -28.60 14.51 3.16
C ILE A 48 -28.48 16.05 3.06
N GLU A 49 -28.51 16.78 4.19
CA GLU A 49 -28.44 18.25 4.17
C GLU A 49 -26.99 18.78 4.11
N ILE A 50 -26.77 19.85 3.33
CA ILE A 50 -25.44 20.46 3.09
C ILE A 50 -24.80 20.95 4.41
N ASP A 51 -25.59 21.50 5.33
CA ASP A 51 -25.11 21.99 6.62
C ASP A 51 -24.56 20.84 7.50
N ILE A 52 -25.15 19.64 7.37
CA ILE A 52 -24.67 18.43 8.05
C ILE A 52 -23.30 17.99 7.50
N GLU A 53 -23.02 18.16 6.21
CA GLU A 53 -21.72 17.80 5.63
C GLU A 53 -20.58 18.70 6.16
N ILE A 54 -20.86 19.98 6.40
CA ILE A 54 -19.91 20.92 7.01
C ILE A 54 -19.63 20.51 8.46
N ASP A 55 -20.67 20.22 9.23
CA ASP A 55 -20.54 19.75 10.61
C ASP A 55 -19.76 18.43 10.72
N LYS A 56 -20.00 17.47 9.81
CA LYS A 56 -19.24 16.21 9.76
C LYS A 56 -17.75 16.44 9.50
N LYS A 57 -17.41 17.31 8.54
CA LYS A 57 -16.00 17.68 8.27
C LYS A 57 -15.34 18.31 9.49
N GLN A 58 -16.06 19.15 10.23
CA GLN A 58 -15.55 19.74 11.45
C GLN A 58 -15.34 18.69 12.54
N ASN A 59 -16.28 17.76 12.72
CA ASN A 59 -16.14 16.65 13.67
C ASN A 59 -14.91 15.79 13.36
N TYR A 60 -14.63 15.45 12.09
CA TYR A 60 -13.44 14.68 11.72
C TYR A 60 -12.13 15.39 12.11
N LYS A 61 -12.07 16.72 11.98
CA LYS A 61 -10.92 17.52 12.43
C LYS A 61 -10.79 17.51 13.95
N VAL A 62 -11.91 17.58 14.67
CA VAL A 62 -11.92 17.50 16.14
C VAL A 62 -11.45 16.12 16.60
N ILE A 63 -11.97 15.02 16.02
CA ILE A 63 -11.54 13.65 16.32
C ILE A 63 -10.03 13.50 16.09
N SER A 64 -9.53 13.96 14.93
CA SER A 64 -8.09 13.93 14.65
C SER A 64 -7.30 14.74 15.68
N SER A 65 -7.77 15.92 16.07
CA SER A 65 -7.06 16.77 17.05
C SER A 65 -7.06 16.13 18.44
N LEU A 66 -8.17 15.55 18.86
CA LEU A 66 -8.29 14.81 20.12
C LEU A 66 -7.34 13.62 20.16
N PHE A 67 -7.22 12.87 19.06
CA PHE A 67 -6.26 11.79 18.95
C PHE A 67 -4.81 12.29 19.03
N LEU A 68 -4.46 13.41 18.40
CA LEU A 68 -3.11 13.97 18.47
C LEU A 68 -2.77 14.51 19.87
N ILE A 69 -3.75 15.06 20.59
CA ILE A 69 -3.61 15.43 22.00
C ILE A 69 -3.37 14.17 22.85
N TYR A 70 -4.14 13.10 22.61
CA TYR A 70 -3.92 11.81 23.28
C TYR A 70 -2.49 11.30 23.10
N LEU A 71 -1.98 11.30 21.86
CA LEU A 71 -0.59 10.93 21.57
C LEU A 71 0.41 11.84 22.28
N SER A 72 0.11 13.14 22.40
CA SER A 72 0.98 14.09 23.12
C SER A 72 1.02 13.79 24.62
N ILE A 73 -0.10 13.41 25.23
CA ILE A 73 -0.15 12.97 26.63
C ILE A 73 0.67 11.69 26.81
N LEU A 74 0.52 10.70 25.91
CA LEU A 74 1.32 9.47 25.97
C LEU A 74 2.82 9.75 25.84
N PHE A 75 3.21 10.65 24.95
CA PHE A 75 4.60 11.08 24.76
C PHE A 75 5.19 11.67 26.03
N GLU A 76 4.51 12.63 26.65
CA GLU A 76 4.98 13.29 27.87
C GLU A 76 4.98 12.34 29.08
N LYS A 77 4.13 11.30 29.09
CA LYS A 77 4.19 10.20 30.08
C LYS A 77 5.30 9.17 29.79
N GLY A 78 6.08 9.35 28.73
CA GLY A 78 7.12 8.40 28.30
C GLY A 78 6.59 7.08 27.71
N ARG A 79 5.30 7.03 27.36
CA ARG A 79 4.59 5.85 26.82
C ARG A 79 4.52 5.82 25.28
N LEU A 80 4.99 6.86 24.61
CA LEU A 80 5.06 6.94 23.14
C LEU A 80 6.51 7.18 22.70
N ASN A 81 7.34 6.14 22.76
CA ASN A 81 8.77 6.23 22.43
C ASN A 81 9.18 5.41 21.20
N SER A 82 8.27 4.57 20.68
CA SER A 82 8.52 3.66 19.58
C SER A 82 7.37 3.63 18.58
N GLN A 83 7.64 3.03 17.42
CA GLN A 83 6.64 2.81 16.39
C GLN A 83 5.54 1.82 16.84
N GLU A 84 5.92 0.86 17.66
CA GLU A 84 4.99 -0.11 18.26
C GLU A 84 3.98 0.59 19.16
N ASN A 85 4.44 1.45 20.08
CA ASN A 85 3.52 2.22 20.94
C ASN A 85 2.57 3.13 20.16
N LEU A 86 3.03 3.68 19.03
CA LEU A 86 2.18 4.48 18.16
C LEU A 86 1.06 3.64 17.52
N ASN A 87 1.39 2.43 17.08
CA ASN A 87 0.41 1.49 16.53
C ASN A 87 -0.54 0.95 17.62
N ASP A 88 -0.05 0.74 18.84
CA ASP A 88 -0.87 0.34 19.99
C ASP A 88 -1.87 1.45 20.33
N ALA A 89 -1.42 2.71 20.37
CA ALA A 89 -2.29 3.86 20.60
C ALA A 89 -3.38 4.01 19.51
N LEU A 90 -3.04 3.73 18.24
CA LEU A 90 -4.03 3.69 17.15
C LEU A 90 -5.12 2.64 17.43
N LYS A 91 -4.70 1.42 17.81
CA LYS A 91 -5.62 0.30 18.10
C LYS A 91 -6.43 0.51 19.37
N GLU A 92 -5.86 1.17 20.38
CA GLU A 92 -6.57 1.49 21.62
C GLU A 92 -7.74 2.44 21.37
N ILE A 93 -7.56 3.45 20.51
CA ILE A 93 -8.59 4.45 20.24
C ILE A 93 -9.59 3.97 19.18
N PHE A 94 -9.12 3.34 18.10
CA PHE A 94 -9.94 3.06 16.92
C PHE A 94 -10.10 1.56 16.61
N GLY A 95 -9.40 0.70 17.33
CA GLY A 95 -9.42 -0.75 17.09
C GLY A 95 -10.65 -1.43 17.67
N GLN A 96 -11.12 -2.47 16.99
CA GLN A 96 -12.10 -3.38 17.57
C GLN A 96 -11.44 -4.50 18.37
N VAL A 97 -11.87 -4.69 19.61
CA VAL A 97 -11.29 -5.65 20.58
C VAL A 97 -11.18 -7.08 20.04
N SER A 98 -12.09 -7.49 19.15
CA SER A 98 -12.17 -8.86 18.64
C SER A 98 -11.77 -9.03 17.17
N SER A 99 -11.16 -8.02 16.53
CA SER A 99 -10.77 -8.13 15.11
C SER A 99 -9.59 -7.24 14.74
N ASN A 100 -8.91 -7.56 13.63
CA ASN A 100 -7.90 -6.69 13.01
C ASN A 100 -8.56 -5.53 12.23
N LYS A 101 -9.58 -4.90 12.82
CA LYS A 101 -10.31 -3.79 12.22
C LYS A 101 -10.06 -2.49 12.97
N ILE A 102 -9.89 -1.42 12.19
CA ILE A 102 -9.88 -0.05 12.66
C ILE A 102 -11.14 0.64 12.15
N LEU A 103 -11.92 1.26 13.02
CA LEU A 103 -13.15 1.94 12.65
C LEU A 103 -13.06 3.45 12.90
N ASN A 104 -13.66 4.22 11.99
CA ASN A 104 -13.85 5.66 12.15
C ASN A 104 -12.53 6.45 12.35
N LEU A 105 -11.43 5.95 11.78
CA LEU A 105 -10.13 6.62 11.85
C LEU A 105 -10.20 7.99 11.17
N CYS A 106 -9.83 9.05 11.91
CA CYS A 106 -9.71 10.39 11.38
C CYS A 106 -8.27 10.92 11.52
N LEU A 107 -7.64 11.25 10.40
CA LEU A 107 -6.30 11.86 10.35
C LEU A 107 -6.34 13.07 9.42
N CYS A 108 -6.27 14.26 9.99
CA CYS A 108 -6.46 15.53 9.29
C CYS A 108 -5.26 16.46 9.47
N ASP A 109 -4.79 17.04 8.37
CA ASP A 109 -3.91 18.21 8.32
C ASP A 109 -2.63 18.03 9.17
N THR A 110 -2.06 16.82 9.19
CA THR A 110 -0.89 16.50 10.02
C THR A 110 0.40 16.80 9.27
N GLN A 111 1.24 17.66 9.83
CA GLN A 111 2.50 18.05 9.22
C GLN A 111 3.60 16.99 9.44
N ASN A 112 4.57 16.98 8.54
CA ASN A 112 5.77 16.15 8.70
C ASN A 112 6.73 16.89 9.62
N LEU A 113 6.96 16.35 10.81
CA LEU A 113 7.94 16.87 11.75
C LEU A 113 9.07 15.87 11.92
N SER A 114 10.27 16.38 12.19
CA SER A 114 11.44 15.60 12.58
C SER A 114 11.35 15.09 14.02
N THR A 115 10.16 14.65 14.45
CA THR A 115 9.91 14.08 15.77
C THR A 115 10.06 12.56 15.74
N THR A 116 10.42 11.98 16.90
CA THR A 116 10.49 10.53 17.09
C THR A 116 9.50 10.13 18.21
N PRO A 117 8.65 9.12 18.00
CA PRO A 117 8.43 8.41 16.73
C PRO A 117 7.73 9.33 15.70
N LYS A 118 7.97 9.09 14.40
CA LYS A 118 7.21 9.75 13.33
C LYS A 118 5.76 9.28 13.38
N LEU A 119 4.80 10.11 12.96
CA LEU A 119 3.40 9.71 12.79
C LEU A 119 3.23 8.84 11.55
N LYS A 120 3.90 7.68 11.50
CA LYS A 120 3.84 6.73 10.39
C LYS A 120 3.20 5.47 10.94
N PHE A 121 2.04 5.05 10.47
CA PHE A 121 1.40 3.83 10.98
C PHE A 121 1.81 2.59 10.18
N ASP A 122 1.73 1.44 10.84
CA ASP A 122 1.75 0.14 10.17
C ASP A 122 0.30 -0.34 9.99
N PHE A 123 -0.17 -0.35 8.75
CA PHE A 123 -1.51 -0.81 8.38
C PHE A 123 -1.52 -2.24 7.87
N SER A 124 -0.41 -2.98 7.98
CA SER A 124 -0.31 -4.37 7.53
C SER A 124 -1.38 -5.24 8.21
N ASP A 125 -2.06 -6.08 7.42
CA ASP A 125 -3.11 -6.99 7.89
C ASP A 125 -4.33 -6.31 8.55
N LEU A 126 -4.48 -4.98 8.44
CA LEU A 126 -5.61 -4.24 8.97
C LEU A 126 -6.67 -3.95 7.90
N GLU A 127 -7.92 -4.00 8.36
CA GLU A 127 -9.08 -3.50 7.62
C GLU A 127 -9.58 -2.20 8.28
N ILE A 128 -9.44 -1.08 7.58
CA ILE A 128 -9.80 0.25 8.03
C ILE A 128 -11.15 0.62 7.41
N GLU A 129 -12.20 0.78 8.21
CA GLU A 129 -13.54 1.15 7.72
C GLU A 129 -13.99 2.53 8.23
N ASN A 130 -14.81 3.20 7.43
CA ASN A 130 -15.47 4.48 7.78
C ASN A 130 -14.49 5.60 8.13
N PHE A 131 -13.36 5.67 7.43
CA PHE A 131 -12.27 6.59 7.76
C PHE A 131 -12.37 7.93 7.02
N TYR A 132 -11.69 8.94 7.57
CA TYR A 132 -11.47 10.23 6.92
C TYR A 132 -9.99 10.64 7.02
N ILE A 133 -9.29 10.62 5.89
CA ILE A 133 -7.89 11.02 5.79
C ILE A 133 -7.81 12.26 4.92
N LYS A 134 -7.29 13.35 5.49
CA LYS A 134 -7.10 14.60 4.78
C LYS A 134 -5.71 15.15 5.07
N ASP A 135 -4.91 15.35 4.03
CA ASP A 135 -3.58 15.96 4.13
C ASP A 135 -2.70 15.33 5.23
N TYR A 136 -2.78 14.01 5.39
CA TYR A 136 -1.91 13.23 6.27
C TYR A 136 -0.55 12.98 5.61
N ASN A 137 0.43 13.84 5.90
CA ASN A 137 1.71 13.83 5.17
C ASN A 137 2.47 12.50 5.19
N GLU A 138 2.42 11.76 6.30
CA GLU A 138 3.13 10.48 6.43
C GLU A 138 2.36 9.29 5.83
N PHE A 139 1.15 9.49 5.28
CA PHE A 139 0.35 8.42 4.66
C PHE A 139 1.13 7.62 3.62
N PHE A 140 1.87 8.31 2.75
CA PHE A 140 2.68 7.68 1.69
C PHE A 140 3.92 6.94 2.22
N ASN A 141 4.25 7.10 3.50
CA ASN A 141 5.35 6.41 4.18
C ASN A 141 4.85 5.28 5.09
N CYS A 142 3.53 5.17 5.33
CA CYS A 142 2.94 4.07 6.09
C CYS A 142 3.27 2.72 5.46
N ILE A 143 3.15 1.67 6.27
CA ILE A 143 3.38 0.30 5.83
C ILE A 143 2.04 -0.30 5.42
N PHE A 144 2.02 -0.95 4.26
CA PHE A 144 0.87 -1.62 3.67
C PHE A 144 1.33 -2.99 3.20
N ASN A 145 0.42 -3.97 3.25
CA ASN A 145 0.62 -5.27 2.61
C ASN A 145 -0.63 -5.64 1.79
N GLU A 146 -0.58 -6.76 1.07
CA GLU A 146 -1.67 -7.23 0.21
C GLU A 146 -3.00 -7.49 0.95
N LYS A 147 -2.98 -7.58 2.28
CA LYS A 147 -4.17 -7.76 3.13
C LYS A 147 -4.68 -6.46 3.74
N THR A 148 -3.95 -5.36 3.59
CA THR A 148 -4.39 -4.04 4.04
C THR A 148 -5.56 -3.56 3.18
N LEU A 149 -6.68 -3.22 3.82
CA LEU A 149 -7.88 -2.76 3.14
C LEU A 149 -8.43 -1.48 3.78
N PHE A 150 -8.82 -0.53 2.95
CA PHE A 150 -9.53 0.69 3.31
C PHE A 150 -10.93 0.62 2.69
N LYS A 151 -11.97 0.75 3.52
CA LYS A 151 -13.37 0.62 3.09
C LYS A 151 -14.21 1.83 3.50
N ASN A 152 -15.13 2.24 2.63
CA ASN A 152 -16.20 3.21 2.92
C ASN A 152 -15.69 4.51 3.56
N GLY A 153 -14.60 5.09 3.04
CA GLY A 153 -13.97 6.27 3.62
C GLY A 153 -13.59 7.31 2.58
N LYS A 154 -13.02 8.42 3.03
CA LYS A 154 -12.58 9.52 2.17
C LYS A 154 -11.09 9.81 2.34
N ILE A 155 -10.37 9.90 1.22
CA ILE A 155 -8.96 10.30 1.18
C ILE A 155 -8.83 11.54 0.31
N SER A 156 -8.26 12.60 0.88
CA SER A 156 -8.03 13.84 0.17
C SER A 156 -6.64 14.36 0.45
N PHE A 157 -5.87 14.55 -0.62
CA PHE A 157 -4.60 15.27 -0.58
C PHE A 157 -4.71 16.50 -1.46
N SER A 158 -4.27 17.64 -0.94
CA SER A 158 -4.08 18.89 -1.66
C SER A 158 -2.91 18.81 -2.65
N SER A 159 -1.88 18.04 -2.30
CA SER A 159 -0.75 17.71 -3.16
C SER A 159 -0.11 16.39 -2.73
N TYR A 160 0.62 15.76 -3.64
CA TYR A 160 1.43 14.58 -3.34
C TYR A 160 2.78 14.70 -4.06
N GLU A 161 3.83 14.19 -3.42
CA GLU A 161 5.12 14.06 -4.07
C GLU A 161 5.08 12.90 -5.06
N LYS A 162 5.53 13.12 -6.30
CA LYS A 162 5.71 12.04 -7.28
C LYS A 162 6.82 11.10 -6.80
N ARG A 163 6.49 9.83 -6.61
CA ARG A 163 7.42 8.78 -6.15
C ARG A 163 7.54 7.68 -7.19
N LYS A 164 8.70 7.03 -7.24
CA LYS A 164 8.95 5.89 -8.14
C LYS A 164 8.04 4.70 -7.83
N ASN A 165 7.84 4.42 -6.55
CA ASN A 165 7.00 3.34 -6.06
C ASN A 165 6.19 3.87 -4.87
N TYR A 166 4.90 3.55 -4.85
CA TYR A 166 4.02 3.74 -3.69
C TYR A 166 3.77 2.38 -3.05
N PRO A 167 3.60 2.32 -1.71
CA PRO A 167 3.38 1.06 -1.00
C PRO A 167 1.95 0.52 -1.18
N PHE A 168 1.07 1.25 -1.85
CA PHE A 168 -0.33 0.89 -2.09
C PHE A 168 -0.70 1.04 -3.56
N ASN A 169 -1.87 0.51 -3.91
CA ASN A 169 -2.50 0.61 -5.22
C ASN A 169 -4.04 0.71 -5.06
N LYS A 170 -4.77 0.84 -6.17
CA LYS A 170 -6.24 1.00 -6.15
C LYS A 170 -6.99 -0.16 -5.48
N ASN A 171 -6.44 -1.38 -5.49
CA ASN A 171 -7.09 -2.56 -4.86
C ASN A 171 -7.11 -2.49 -3.32
N HIS A 172 -6.29 -1.65 -2.70
CA HIS A 172 -6.33 -1.43 -1.26
C HIS A 172 -7.55 -0.63 -0.81
N PHE A 173 -8.32 -0.05 -1.75
CA PHE A 173 -9.42 0.85 -1.45
C PHE A 173 -10.74 0.36 -2.07
N ILE A 174 -11.75 0.18 -1.23
CA ILE A 174 -13.07 -0.34 -1.62
C ILE A 174 -14.14 0.68 -1.23
N ASN A 175 -14.94 1.13 -2.20
CA ASN A 175 -15.99 2.13 -1.99
C ASN A 175 -15.48 3.42 -1.33
N CYS A 176 -14.26 3.86 -1.68
CA CYS A 176 -13.66 5.07 -1.15
C CYS A 176 -13.91 6.27 -2.06
N GLN A 177 -14.03 7.46 -1.45
CA GLN A 177 -14.05 8.73 -2.15
C GLN A 177 -12.66 9.36 -2.17
N PHE A 178 -12.24 9.87 -3.33
CA PHE A 178 -10.91 10.47 -3.52
C PHE A 178 -11.00 11.92 -3.95
N SER A 179 -10.00 12.73 -3.58
CA SER A 179 -9.76 13.99 -4.30
C SER A 179 -9.26 13.70 -5.72
N SER A 180 -9.46 14.63 -6.66
CA SER A 180 -9.02 14.46 -8.06
C SER A 180 -7.52 14.11 -8.16
N SER A 181 -6.68 14.72 -7.32
CA SER A 181 -5.25 14.44 -7.26
C SER A 181 -4.94 13.01 -6.80
N MET A 182 -5.68 12.48 -5.84
CA MET A 182 -5.51 11.09 -5.38
C MET A 182 -6.01 10.09 -6.43
N GLU A 183 -7.11 10.40 -7.11
CA GLU A 183 -7.63 9.57 -8.22
C GLU A 183 -6.60 9.49 -9.36
N GLU A 184 -6.03 10.63 -9.77
CA GLU A 184 -4.96 10.69 -10.78
C GLU A 184 -3.74 9.84 -10.37
N LEU A 185 -3.32 9.96 -9.11
CA LEU A 185 -2.21 9.17 -8.57
C LEU A 185 -2.49 7.65 -8.66
N LEU A 186 -3.66 7.21 -8.23
CA LEU A 186 -4.04 5.80 -8.24
C LEU A 186 -4.12 5.23 -9.66
N ASN A 187 -4.61 6.01 -10.61
CA ASN A 187 -4.65 5.62 -12.02
C ASN A 187 -3.23 5.50 -12.59
N ASN A 188 -2.34 6.47 -12.31
CA ASN A 188 -0.94 6.41 -12.73
C ASN A 188 -0.19 5.19 -12.16
N ILE A 189 -0.44 4.84 -10.89
CA ILE A 189 0.13 3.63 -10.27
C ILE A 189 -0.36 2.39 -11.03
N SER A 190 -1.66 2.32 -11.30
CA SER A 190 -2.30 1.18 -12.00
C SER A 190 -1.74 1.02 -13.42
N ASP A 191 -1.69 2.10 -14.19
CA ASP A 191 -1.15 2.11 -15.56
C ASP A 191 0.32 1.72 -15.60
N SER A 192 1.12 2.20 -14.63
CA SER A 192 2.53 1.82 -14.54
C SER A 192 2.71 0.32 -14.26
N SER A 193 1.83 -0.27 -13.44
CA SER A 193 1.86 -1.70 -13.11
C SER A 193 1.45 -2.55 -14.30
N GLU A 194 0.43 -2.11 -15.06
CA GLU A 194 -0.04 -2.80 -16.24
C GLU A 194 0.98 -2.71 -17.39
N ASN A 195 1.60 -1.55 -17.59
CA ASN A 195 2.67 -1.37 -18.56
C ASN A 195 3.90 -2.22 -18.23
N LYS A 196 4.30 -2.31 -16.95
CA LYS A 196 5.36 -3.23 -16.51
C LYS A 196 5.00 -4.68 -16.84
N LYS A 197 3.75 -5.09 -16.57
CA LYS A 197 3.27 -6.45 -16.88
C LYS A 197 3.30 -6.74 -18.37
N LYS A 198 2.74 -5.86 -19.20
CA LYS A 198 2.78 -5.97 -20.67
C LYS A 198 4.21 -6.03 -21.21
N ASN A 199 5.14 -5.28 -20.60
CA ASN A 199 6.54 -5.33 -21.00
C ASN A 199 7.20 -6.67 -20.66
N LYS A 200 6.92 -7.24 -19.48
CA LYS A 200 7.40 -8.60 -19.14
C LYS A 200 6.83 -9.66 -20.09
N GLU A 201 5.55 -9.58 -20.41
CA GLU A 201 4.88 -10.46 -21.39
C GLU A 201 5.56 -10.39 -22.75
N LYS A 202 5.81 -9.17 -23.23
CA LYS A 202 6.53 -8.94 -24.50
C LYS A 202 7.95 -9.53 -24.47
N ILE A 203 8.72 -9.28 -23.42
CA ILE A 203 10.09 -9.81 -23.27
C ILE A 203 10.08 -11.33 -23.28
N LEU A 204 9.16 -11.96 -22.56
CA LEU A 204 9.00 -13.42 -22.57
C LEU A 204 8.72 -13.93 -23.98
N PHE A 205 7.72 -13.38 -24.66
CA PHE A 205 7.35 -13.84 -26.01
C PHE A 205 8.43 -13.60 -27.05
N ASP A 206 9.11 -12.46 -27.00
CA ASP A 206 10.24 -12.18 -27.91
C ASP A 206 11.41 -13.14 -27.65
N PHE A 207 11.62 -13.56 -26.40
CA PHE A 207 12.63 -14.55 -26.02
C PHE A 207 12.25 -15.96 -26.51
N VAL A 208 11.07 -16.48 -26.15
CA VAL A 208 10.67 -17.86 -26.50
C VAL A 208 10.47 -18.03 -28.01
N ARG A 209 10.08 -16.97 -28.73
CA ARG A 209 9.97 -16.98 -30.20
C ARG A 209 11.31 -17.31 -30.88
N LYS A 210 12.46 -17.14 -30.21
CA LYS A 210 13.76 -17.59 -30.74
C LYS A 210 13.88 -19.10 -30.82
N PHE A 211 13.16 -19.83 -30.00
CA PHE A 211 13.12 -21.30 -30.01
C PHE A 211 12.04 -21.83 -30.95
N HIS A 212 11.05 -21.00 -31.32
CA HIS A 212 9.93 -21.41 -32.14
C HIS A 212 10.28 -21.42 -33.64
N ASP A 213 10.13 -22.59 -34.26
CA ASP A 213 10.34 -22.77 -35.69
C ASP A 213 9.44 -23.89 -36.23
N SER A 214 8.69 -23.59 -37.29
CA SER A 214 7.81 -24.54 -37.97
C SER A 214 6.72 -25.13 -37.05
N GLY A 215 6.13 -24.29 -36.18
CA GLY A 215 5.01 -24.67 -35.31
C GLY A 215 5.38 -25.43 -34.03
N ARG A 216 6.67 -25.54 -33.70
CA ARG A 216 7.16 -26.18 -32.48
C ARG A 216 8.41 -25.50 -31.95
N PHE A 217 8.71 -25.71 -30.68
CA PHE A 217 10.00 -25.31 -30.13
C PHE A 217 11.11 -26.28 -30.55
N LYS A 218 12.28 -25.74 -30.87
CA LYS A 218 13.49 -26.50 -31.24
C LYS A 218 14.66 -26.11 -30.34
N PRO A 219 15.58 -27.04 -30.06
CA PRO A 219 16.84 -26.71 -29.38
C PRO A 219 17.59 -25.59 -30.10
N LYS A 220 18.21 -24.70 -29.32
CA LYS A 220 19.05 -23.60 -29.81
C LYS A 220 20.39 -23.58 -29.10
N LYS A 221 21.45 -23.27 -29.85
CA LYS A 221 22.80 -23.15 -29.31
C LYS A 221 22.84 -22.10 -28.20
N GLN A 222 23.50 -22.42 -27.08
CA GLN A 222 23.60 -21.49 -25.95
C GLN A 222 24.32 -20.19 -26.35
N SER A 223 25.36 -20.29 -27.19
CA SER A 223 26.10 -19.16 -27.74
C SER A 223 25.21 -18.22 -28.57
N GLU A 224 24.33 -18.77 -29.40
CA GLU A 224 23.39 -17.99 -30.23
C GLU A 224 22.41 -17.19 -29.36
N ILE A 225 21.80 -17.85 -28.37
CA ILE A 225 20.81 -17.22 -27.50
C ILE A 225 21.49 -16.18 -26.60
N ARG A 226 22.66 -16.47 -26.01
CA ARG A 226 23.40 -15.49 -25.20
C ARG A 226 23.88 -14.30 -26.02
N ALA A 227 24.25 -14.48 -27.29
CA ALA A 227 24.62 -13.36 -28.16
C ALA A 227 23.43 -12.43 -28.49
N LYS A 228 22.22 -12.99 -28.68
CA LYS A 228 21.03 -12.21 -29.08
C LYS A 228 20.20 -11.69 -27.92
N GLN A 229 20.19 -12.38 -26.79
CA GLN A 229 19.29 -12.16 -25.65
C GLN A 229 19.98 -12.37 -24.30
N GLY A 230 21.31 -12.25 -24.24
CA GLY A 230 22.12 -12.58 -23.07
C GLY A 230 21.62 -11.97 -21.76
N GLN A 231 21.16 -10.73 -21.79
CA GLN A 231 20.61 -10.01 -20.64
C GLN A 231 19.38 -10.68 -19.97
N TYR A 232 18.71 -11.62 -20.65
CA TYR A 232 17.53 -12.32 -20.14
C TYR A 232 17.78 -13.81 -19.88
N VAL A 233 18.90 -14.37 -20.35
CA VAL A 233 19.13 -15.83 -20.30
C VAL A 233 19.12 -16.35 -18.87
N ASP A 234 19.82 -15.68 -17.96
CA ASP A 234 19.93 -16.15 -16.58
C ASP A 234 18.58 -16.05 -15.85
N ALA A 235 17.81 -14.97 -16.09
CA ALA A 235 16.45 -14.84 -15.56
C ALA A 235 15.49 -15.93 -16.09
N MET A 236 15.64 -16.35 -17.35
CA MET A 236 14.81 -17.39 -17.97
C MET A 236 15.22 -18.80 -17.50
N LEU A 237 16.49 -19.02 -17.18
CA LEU A 237 16.99 -20.24 -16.53
C LEU A 237 16.50 -20.34 -15.08
N GLU A 238 16.64 -19.27 -14.29
CA GLU A 238 16.16 -19.21 -12.91
C GLU A 238 14.64 -19.43 -12.81
N ALA A 239 13.88 -18.88 -13.75
CA ALA A 239 12.45 -19.07 -13.84
C ALA A 239 12.04 -20.46 -14.40
N GLY A 240 13.00 -21.30 -14.81
CA GLY A 240 12.77 -22.64 -15.35
C GLY A 240 12.10 -22.67 -16.73
N ILE A 241 12.14 -21.55 -17.46
CA ILE A 241 11.49 -21.39 -18.77
C ILE A 241 12.30 -22.07 -19.86
N ILE A 242 13.63 -21.96 -19.76
CA ILE A 242 14.58 -22.73 -20.55
C ILE A 242 15.41 -23.62 -19.62
N ILE A 243 15.88 -24.74 -20.16
CA ILE A 243 16.79 -25.65 -19.48
C ILE A 243 17.96 -26.04 -20.39
N PRO A 244 19.13 -26.36 -19.83
CA PRO A 244 20.23 -26.97 -20.60
C PRO A 244 19.77 -28.26 -21.28
N HIS A 245 20.24 -28.47 -22.50
CA HIS A 245 19.97 -29.69 -23.26
C HIS A 245 21.27 -30.45 -23.48
N ASP A 246 21.44 -31.57 -22.76
CA ASP A 246 22.68 -32.35 -22.78
C ASP A 246 22.73 -33.40 -23.92
N LYS A 247 21.61 -33.62 -24.61
CA LYS A 247 21.48 -34.61 -25.71
C LYS A 247 21.58 -33.93 -27.08
N THR A 248 22.69 -33.26 -27.33
CA THR A 248 22.85 -32.42 -28.52
C THR A 248 23.22 -33.28 -29.74
N LYS A 249 22.50 -33.09 -30.86
CA LYS A 249 22.90 -33.64 -32.17
C LYS A 249 24.10 -32.89 -32.78
N LEU A 250 24.40 -31.73 -32.20
CA LEU A 250 25.52 -30.84 -32.52
C LEU A 250 26.51 -30.95 -31.36
N ASN A 251 27.82 -30.99 -31.61
CA ASN A 251 28.86 -31.07 -30.55
C ASN A 251 28.99 -29.76 -29.73
N GLU A 252 27.90 -29.05 -29.47
CA GLU A 252 27.84 -27.77 -28.80
C GLU A 252 26.68 -27.74 -27.79
N PRO A 253 26.83 -27.03 -26.66
CA PRO A 253 25.78 -26.95 -25.65
C PRO A 253 24.55 -26.20 -26.19
N GLU A 254 23.37 -26.71 -25.87
CA GLU A 254 22.08 -26.17 -26.30
C GLU A 254 21.19 -25.80 -25.10
N TYR A 255 20.21 -24.94 -25.35
CA TYR A 255 19.04 -24.72 -24.51
C TYR A 255 17.81 -25.27 -25.23
N ILE A 256 16.85 -25.76 -24.44
CA ILE A 256 15.48 -26.04 -24.89
C ILE A 256 14.49 -25.25 -24.02
N ILE A 257 13.29 -25.01 -24.56
CA ILE A 257 12.14 -24.65 -23.72
C ILE A 257 11.87 -25.82 -22.78
N ASN A 258 11.60 -25.52 -21.51
CA ASN A 258 11.23 -26.55 -20.55
C ASN A 258 9.93 -27.24 -21.04
N PRO A 259 9.95 -28.56 -21.28
CA PRO A 259 8.79 -29.30 -21.79
C PRO A 259 7.53 -29.15 -20.94
N GLU A 260 7.66 -28.84 -19.64
CA GLU A 260 6.52 -28.57 -18.75
C GLU A 260 5.67 -27.37 -19.20
N TYR A 261 6.24 -26.45 -19.98
CA TYR A 261 5.58 -25.22 -20.44
C TYR A 261 5.38 -25.16 -21.95
N ASP A 262 5.71 -26.23 -22.69
CA ASP A 262 5.73 -26.26 -24.16
C ASP A 262 4.35 -25.91 -24.75
N ASP A 263 3.31 -26.63 -24.32
CA ASP A 263 1.93 -26.44 -24.79
C ASP A 263 1.38 -25.06 -24.42
N ASP A 264 1.57 -24.63 -23.17
CA ASP A 264 1.12 -23.31 -22.68
C ASP A 264 1.78 -22.17 -23.45
N LEU A 265 3.08 -22.26 -23.71
CA LEU A 265 3.83 -21.23 -24.45
C LEU A 265 3.47 -21.24 -25.94
N LEU A 266 3.25 -22.40 -26.56
CA LEU A 266 2.80 -22.51 -27.94
C LEU A 266 1.40 -21.92 -28.12
N GLU A 267 0.45 -22.29 -27.25
CA GLU A 267 -0.90 -21.73 -27.26
C GLU A 267 -0.85 -20.21 -27.10
N SER A 268 -0.10 -19.72 -26.12
CA SER A 268 0.04 -18.28 -25.86
C SER A 268 0.71 -17.51 -26.99
N LEU A 269 1.73 -18.09 -27.65
CA LEU A 269 2.39 -17.47 -28.81
C LEU A 269 1.46 -17.40 -30.03
N ASN A 270 0.68 -18.45 -30.29
CA ASN A 270 -0.21 -18.53 -31.44
C ASN A 270 -1.42 -17.60 -31.29
N ASN A 271 -1.98 -17.52 -30.08
CA ASN A 271 -3.17 -16.71 -29.79
C ASN A 271 -2.82 -15.28 -29.37
N ASN A 272 -1.53 -14.95 -29.22
CA ASN A 272 -1.03 -13.70 -28.66
C ASN A 272 -1.74 -13.32 -27.33
N ALA A 273 -2.02 -14.34 -26.50
CA ALA A 273 -2.84 -14.25 -25.31
C ALA A 273 -2.20 -15.02 -24.15
N VAL A 274 -2.20 -14.44 -22.96
CA VAL A 274 -1.51 -14.99 -21.78
C VAL A 274 -2.49 -15.81 -20.93
N ASN A 275 -2.26 -17.12 -20.85
CA ASN A 275 -3.04 -18.02 -20.00
C ASN A 275 -2.60 -17.95 -18.51
N MET A 276 -3.29 -18.65 -17.60
CA MET A 276 -2.99 -18.59 -16.16
C MET A 276 -1.60 -19.15 -15.82
N ASN A 277 -1.10 -20.15 -16.54
CA ASN A 277 0.20 -20.74 -16.29
C ASN A 277 1.32 -19.78 -16.68
N ILE A 278 1.22 -19.13 -17.85
CA ILE A 278 2.16 -18.08 -18.26
C ILE A 278 2.13 -16.89 -17.27
N ARG A 279 0.95 -16.50 -16.75
CA ARG A 279 0.86 -15.46 -15.71
C ARG A 279 1.60 -15.82 -14.43
N ARG A 280 1.61 -17.11 -14.03
CA ARG A 280 2.39 -17.57 -12.88
C ARG A 280 3.88 -17.52 -13.18
N MET A 281 4.31 -17.96 -14.37
CA MET A 281 5.70 -17.90 -14.81
C MET A 281 6.25 -16.47 -14.80
N LEU A 282 5.49 -15.50 -15.31
CA LEU A 282 5.89 -14.08 -15.36
C LEU A 282 6.18 -13.47 -13.97
N LYS A 283 5.62 -14.03 -12.89
CA LYS A 283 5.95 -13.61 -11.52
C LYS A 283 7.34 -14.05 -11.09
N ASN A 284 7.83 -15.17 -11.64
CA ASN A 284 9.12 -15.77 -11.30
C ASN A 284 10.28 -15.15 -12.10
N ILE A 285 10.00 -14.49 -13.23
CA ILE A 285 11.02 -13.79 -14.02
C ILE A 285 11.42 -12.49 -13.32
N LYS A 286 12.67 -12.46 -12.84
CA LYS A 286 13.33 -11.27 -12.29
C LYS A 286 14.09 -10.56 -13.41
N LEU A 287 13.43 -9.57 -14.03
CA LEU A 287 14.00 -8.68 -15.05
C LEU A 287 14.51 -7.38 -14.43
#